data_AF-A0A372QCR2-F1
#
_entry.id   AF-A0A372QCR2-F1
#
_cell.length_a   1.000
_cell.length_b   1.000
_cell.length_c   1.000
_cell.angle_alpha   90.00
_cell.angle_beta   90.00
_cell.angle_gamma   90.00
#
_symmetry.space_group_name_H-M   'P 1'
#
loop_
_entity.id
_entity.type
_entity.pdbx_description
1 polymer ?
#
loop_
_entity_poly.entity_id
_entity_poly.type
_entity_poly.pdbx_seq_one_letter_code
_entity_poly.pdbx_strand_id
1 'polypeptide(L)' 'IIEKFISLKKNTLGAVVKEIYLRSRLDNKTLFKIWNLLDDDEDGRLSRNEFCVGMFLIDERLKGHPVPNKLPHELLNN' A
#
# COMPACT_ATOMS: atom_id res chain seq x y z
N ILE A 1 4.28 -18.04 14.27
CA ILE A 1 3.20 -17.15 14.77
C ILE A 1 2.93 -15.96 13.83
N ILE A 2 3.87 -15.50 12.99
CA ILE A 2 3.63 -14.42 12.00
C ILE A 2 3.44 -14.95 10.56
N GLU A 3 4.13 -16.03 10.18
CA GLU A 3 4.19 -16.49 8.78
C GLU A 3 2.89 -17.08 8.21
N LYS A 4 2.00 -17.56 9.07
CA LYS A 4 0.74 -18.21 8.67
C LYS A 4 -0.38 -17.20 8.38
N PHE A 5 -0.27 -15.96 8.86
CA PHE A 5 -1.23 -14.89 8.60
C PHE A 5 -0.96 -14.14 7.28
N ILE A 6 0.28 -14.14 6.78
CA ILE A 6 0.66 -13.46 5.53
C ILE A 6 0.45 -14.36 4.30
N SER A 7 0.53 -15.69 4.45
CA SER A 7 0.43 -16.67 3.35
C SER A 7 -1.01 -16.91 2.83
N LEU A 8 -2.05 -16.51 3.58
CA LEU A 8 -3.44 -16.95 3.36
C LEU A 8 -4.40 -15.90 2.77
N LYS A 9 -4.02 -14.61 2.63
CA LYS A 9 -4.79 -13.64 1.80
C LYS A 9 -4.43 -13.79 0.31
N LYS A 10 -4.63 -15.00 -0.23
CA LYS A 10 -4.49 -15.32 -1.66
C LYS A 10 -5.55 -14.56 -2.47
N ASN A 11 -5.20 -13.36 -2.89
CA ASN A 11 -5.62 -12.78 -4.17
C ASN A 11 -4.36 -12.29 -4.86
N THR A 12 -4.11 -12.76 -6.07
CA THR A 12 -2.88 -12.55 -6.83
C THR A 12 -2.51 -11.07 -7.00
N LEU A 13 -3.47 -10.14 -6.91
CA LEU A 13 -3.19 -8.70 -7.04
C LEU A 13 -2.51 -8.09 -5.81
N GLY A 14 -3.00 -8.33 -4.58
CA GLY A 14 -2.45 -7.72 -3.37
C GLY A 14 -1.01 -8.19 -3.06
N ALA A 15 -0.73 -9.48 -3.27
CA ALA A 15 0.63 -10.01 -3.14
C ALA A 15 1.60 -9.40 -4.17
N VAL A 16 1.14 -9.19 -5.41
CA VAL A 16 1.95 -8.54 -6.46
C VAL A 16 2.22 -7.08 -6.13
N VAL A 17 1.22 -6.32 -5.65
CA VAL A 17 1.41 -4.93 -5.22
C VAL A 17 2.44 -4.84 -4.10
N LYS A 18 2.34 -5.71 -3.10
CA LYS A 18 3.30 -5.73 -1.99
C LYS A 18 4.73 -5.99 -2.47
N GLU A 19 4.92 -6.97 -3.36
CA GLU A 19 6.23 -7.24 -3.98
C GLU A 19 6.77 -6.04 -4.78
N ILE A 20 5.90 -5.31 -5.50
CA ILE A 20 6.29 -4.08 -6.21
C ILE A 20 6.74 -3.02 -5.20
N TYR A 21 5.97 -2.80 -4.13
CA TYR A 21 6.27 -1.78 -3.14
C TYR A 21 7.57 -2.07 -2.38
N LEU A 22 7.86 -3.35 -2.09
CA LEU A 22 9.11 -3.78 -1.45
C LEU A 22 10.36 -3.42 -2.28
N ARG A 23 10.24 -3.27 -3.60
CA ARG A 23 11.37 -2.85 -4.46
C ARG A 23 11.80 -1.39 -4.24
N SER A 24 10.97 -0.57 -3.61
CA SER A 24 11.32 0.82 -3.25
C SER A 24 12.43 0.92 -2.21
N ARG A 25 12.70 -0.16 -1.46
CA ARG A 25 13.63 -0.20 -0.31
C ARG A 25 13.24 0.73 0.85
N LEU A 26 12.00 1.20 0.88
CA LEU A 26 11.44 1.83 2.08
C LEU A 26 11.30 0.79 3.20
N ASP A 27 11.36 1.26 4.44
CA ASP A 27 11.20 0.39 5.60
C ASP A 27 9.76 -0.17 5.68
N ASN A 28 9.63 -1.35 6.29
CA ASN A 28 8.34 -2.04 6.39
C ASN A 28 7.26 -1.23 7.11
N LYS A 29 7.63 -0.36 8.07
CA LYS A 29 6.67 0.46 8.81
C LYS A 29 6.09 1.54 7.90
N THR A 30 6.92 2.17 7.07
CA THR A 30 6.47 3.13 6.05
C THR A 30 5.58 2.46 5.01
N LEU A 31 5.98 1.30 4.47
CA LEU A 31 5.17 0.56 3.50
C LEU A 31 3.82 0.11 4.08
N PHE A 32 3.81 -0.36 5.33
CA PHE A 32 2.59 -0.72 6.04
C PHE A 32 1.67 0.48 6.24
N LYS A 33 2.22 1.65 6.59
CA LYS A 33 1.43 2.89 6.69
C LYS A 33 0.78 3.25 5.36
N ILE A 34 1.52 3.17 4.25
CA ILE A 34 0.99 3.44 2.91
C ILE A 34 -0.12 2.44 2.56
N TRP A 35 0.08 1.14 2.82
CA TRP A 35 -0.93 0.12 2.58
C TRP A 35 -2.25 0.42 3.28
N ASN A 36 -2.19 0.71 4.59
CA ASN A 36 -3.39 0.98 5.39
C ASN A 36 -4.13 2.27 5.01
N LEU A 37 -3.48 3.18 4.28
CA LEU A 37 -4.18 4.36 3.75
C LEU A 37 -5.01 4.04 2.50
N LEU A 38 -4.74 2.91 1.85
CA LEU A 38 -5.32 2.54 0.55
C LEU A 38 -6.36 1.43 0.69
N ASP A 39 -6.06 0.41 1.50
CA ASP A 39 -6.92 -0.75 1.79
C ASP A 39 -8.01 -0.39 2.83
N ASP A 40 -8.85 0.61 2.51
CA ASP A 40 -9.87 1.19 3.41
C ASP A 40 -11.00 0.19 3.75
N ASP A 41 -11.32 -0.72 2.82
CA ASP A 41 -12.29 -1.79 3.04
C ASP A 41 -11.68 -3.05 3.70
N GLU A 42 -10.38 -3.01 3.99
CA GLU A 42 -9.57 -4.07 4.59
C GLU A 42 -9.69 -5.44 3.87
N ASP A 43 -10.05 -5.45 2.58
CA ASP A 43 -10.22 -6.68 1.80
C ASP A 43 -8.86 -7.32 1.44
N GLY A 44 -7.78 -6.55 1.53
CA GLY A 44 -6.40 -6.98 1.26
C GLY A 44 -6.02 -6.93 -0.21
N ARG A 45 -6.76 -6.20 -1.03
CA ARG A 45 -6.49 -5.89 -2.43
C ARG A 45 -6.45 -4.38 -2.59
N LEU A 46 -5.78 -3.94 -3.65
CA LEU A 46 -5.88 -2.54 -4.07
C LEU A 46 -6.57 -2.47 -5.43
N SER A 47 -7.50 -1.53 -5.57
CA SER A 47 -8.02 -1.08 -6.86
C SER A 47 -6.91 -0.46 -7.71
N ARG A 48 -7.17 -0.23 -9.00
CA ARG A 48 -6.22 0.45 -9.88
C ARG A 48 -5.84 1.84 -9.34
N ASN A 49 -6.82 2.58 -8.83
CA ASN A 49 -6.58 3.92 -8.31
C ASN A 49 -5.77 3.89 -7.03
N GLU A 50 -6.14 3.03 -6.08
CA GLU A 50 -5.37 2.81 -4.85
C GLU A 50 -3.92 2.43 -5.15
N PHE A 51 -3.70 1.55 -6.13
CA PHE A 51 -2.34 1.22 -6.57
C PHE A 51 -1.58 2.44 -7.10
N CYS A 52 -2.20 3.24 -7.98
CA CYS A 52 -1.58 4.46 -8.51
C CYS A 52 -1.26 5.47 -7.40
N VAL A 53 -2.19 5.66 -6.44
CA VAL A 53 -1.99 6.55 -5.29
C VAL A 53 -0.85 6.02 -4.41
N GLY A 54 -0.78 4.72 -4.15
CA GLY A 54 0.31 4.15 -3.36
C GLY A 54 1.68 4.27 -4.03
N MET A 55 1.76 4.10 -5.35
CA MET A 55 3.00 4.38 -6.11
C MET A 55 3.42 5.84 -5.99
N PHE A 56 2.48 6.77 -6.07
CA PHE A 56 2.74 8.19 -5.85
C PHE A 56 3.25 8.47 -4.42
N LEU A 57 2.62 7.90 -3.39
CA LEU A 57 3.06 8.06 -2.00
C LEU A 57 4.47 7.50 -1.76
N ILE A 58 4.83 6.40 -2.42
CA ILE A 58 6.18 5.85 -2.38
C ILE A 58 7.19 6.81 -3.02
N ASP A 59 6.87 7.36 -4.19
CA ASP A 59 7.74 8.32 -4.89
C ASP A 59 7.97 9.58 -4.05
N GLU A 60 6.90 10.16 -3.49
CA GLU A 60 6.99 11.31 -2.60
C GLU A 60 7.82 11.00 -1.35
N ARG A 61 7.67 9.79 -0.79
CA ARG A 61 8.46 9.37 0.36
C ARG A 61 9.94 9.24 0.03
N LEU A 62 10.28 8.74 -1.16
CA LEU A 62 11.66 8.63 -1.64
C LEU A 62 12.31 9.99 -1.87
N LYS A 63 11.53 11.01 -2.24
CA LYS A 63 11.97 12.43 -2.30
C LYS A 63 12.19 13.07 -0.92
N GLY A 64 11.83 12.37 0.16
CA GLY A 64 11.99 12.83 1.53
C GLY A 64 10.73 13.45 2.14
N HIS A 65 9.61 13.47 1.42
CA HIS A 65 8.34 13.96 1.96
C HIS A 65 7.71 12.93 2.92
N PRO A 66 7.01 13.38 3.98
CA PRO A 66 6.36 12.46 4.91
C PRO A 66 5.11 11.83 4.28
N VAL A 67 4.84 10.56 4.61
CA VAL A 67 3.55 9.93 4.28
C VAL A 67 2.44 10.61 5.10
N PRO A 68 1.34 11.08 4.47
CA PRO A 68 0.24 11.73 5.18
C PRO A 68 -0.44 10.77 6.18
N ASN A 69 -1.26 11.32 7.08
CA ASN A 69 -2.00 10.51 8.06
C ASN A 69 -3.41 10.14 7.59
N LYS A 70 -3.92 10.81 6.56
CA LYS A 70 -5.22 10.57 5.92
C LYS A 70 -5.11 10.93 4.45
N LEU A 71 -5.87 10.24 3.60
CA LEU A 71 -6.07 10.60 2.20
C LEU A 71 -7.45 11.26 2.03
N PRO A 72 -7.57 12.29 1.17
CA PRO A 72 -8.87 12.75 0.70
C PRO A 72 -9.64 11.61 0.02
N HIS A 73 -10.93 11.45 0.33
CA HIS A 73 -11.75 10.35 -0.20
C HIS A 73 -11.86 10.37 -1.73
N GLU A 74 -11.73 11.55 -2.34
CA GLU A 74 -11.80 11.76 -3.78
C GLU A 74 -10.63 11.12 -4.55
N LEU A 75 -9.53 10.78 -3.86
CA LEU A 75 -8.36 10.16 -4.50
C LEU A 75 -8.50 8.65 -4.70
N LEU A 76 -9.40 8.00 -3.96
CA LEU A 76 -9.57 6.55 -3.97
C LEU A 76 -10.74 6.10 -4.86
N ASN A 77 -11.81 6.89 -4.92
CA ASN A 77 -13.03 6.57 -5.67
C ASN A 77 -13.10 7.33 -7.02
N ASN A 78 -12.69 6.67 -8.11
CA ASN A 78 -12.95 7.11 -9.50
C ASN A 78 -13.07 5.93 -10.46
#